data_AF-A0A371CWV7-F1
#
_entry.id   AF-A0A371CWV7-F1
#
_cell.length_a   1.000
_cell.length_b   1.000
_cell.length_c   1.000
_cell.angle_alpha   90.00
_cell.angle_beta   90.00
_cell.angle_gamma   90.00
#
_symmetry.space_group_name_H-M   'P 1'
#
loop_
_entity.id
_entity.type
_entity.pdbx_description
1 polymer ?
#
loop_
_entity_poly.entity_id
_entity_poly.type
_entity_poly.pdbx_seq_one_letter_code
_entity_poly.pdbx_strand_id
1 'polypeptide(L)'
;ERHLRVGQMNDALHAVRVGIGYKSFLYRTSVRTANSQTKKLRSFDDVQTADAGILSNARVYETARASLLQLYDPSHPEDAEELESTTARFRPLLRSDLTVNTAIIESSTRGLSNLHLPWFWYLDGGSSAADGSWTDEMYRVVWLRGYARKLRWEEEVVLVYLEMLRMEEALERTTEVWETRSQDNVNTGYASWAERQAHLWRSLRSHA
;
A
#
# COMPACT_ATOMS: atom_id res chain seq x y z
N GLU A 1 -6.52 2.15 -32.98
CA GLU A 1 -5.52 1.22 -32.41
C GLU A 1 -5.28 1.42 -30.91
N ARG A 2 -5.04 2.66 -30.42
CA ARG A 2 -4.82 2.97 -28.98
C ARG A 2 -5.86 2.31 -28.05
N HIS A 3 -7.15 2.47 -28.34
CA HIS A 3 -8.24 1.88 -27.55
C HIS A 3 -8.19 0.34 -27.49
N LEU A 4 -7.75 -0.34 -28.56
CA LEU A 4 -7.60 -1.80 -28.57
C LEU A 4 -6.47 -2.24 -27.65
N ARG A 5 -5.35 -1.49 -27.62
CA ARG A 5 -4.23 -1.75 -26.70
C ARG A 5 -4.63 -1.52 -25.25
N VAL A 6 -5.45 -0.50 -24.97
CA VAL A 6 -6.04 -0.28 -23.65
C VAL A 6 -6.88 -1.47 -23.20
N GLY A 7 -7.74 -2.00 -24.08
CA GLY A 7 -8.48 -3.24 -23.82
C GLY A 7 -7.57 -4.42 -23.53
N GLN A 8 -6.58 -4.67 -24.39
CA GLN A 8 -5.60 -5.74 -24.24
C GLN A 8 -4.84 -5.67 -22.90
N MET A 9 -4.44 -4.46 -22.48
CA MET A 9 -3.78 -4.25 -21.20
C MET A 9 -4.72 -4.53 -20.02
N ASN A 10 -5.98 -4.07 -20.07
CA ASN A 10 -6.96 -4.33 -19.02
C ASN A 10 -7.24 -5.83 -18.86
N ASP A 11 -7.39 -6.56 -19.96
CA ASP A 11 -7.60 -8.01 -19.95
C ASP A 11 -6.38 -8.75 -19.39
N ALA A 12 -5.17 -8.35 -19.80
CA ALA A 12 -3.93 -8.93 -19.28
C ALA A 12 -3.77 -8.67 -17.77
N LEU A 13 -4.07 -7.46 -17.30
CA LEU A 13 -4.05 -7.12 -15.87
C LEU A 13 -5.12 -7.89 -15.09
N HIS A 14 -6.32 -8.05 -15.65
CA HIS A 14 -7.36 -8.88 -15.05
C HIS A 14 -6.90 -10.33 -14.91
N ALA A 15 -6.31 -10.92 -15.94
CA ALA A 15 -5.76 -12.26 -15.89
C ALA A 15 -4.62 -12.40 -14.87
N VAL A 16 -3.75 -11.39 -14.73
CA VAL A 16 -2.72 -11.35 -13.68
C VAL A 16 -3.35 -11.36 -12.29
N ARG A 17 -4.39 -10.54 -12.05
CA ARG A 17 -5.10 -10.51 -10.75
C ARG A 17 -5.74 -11.86 -10.42
N VAL A 18 -6.46 -12.46 -11.37
CA VAL A 18 -7.08 -13.78 -11.21
C VAL A 18 -6.02 -14.84 -10.94
N GLY A 19 -4.88 -14.82 -11.65
CA GLY A 19 -3.77 -15.74 -11.46
C GLY A 19 -3.11 -15.62 -10.08
N ILE A 20 -2.77 -14.39 -9.64
CA ILE A 20 -2.19 -14.12 -8.30
C ILE A 20 -3.14 -14.63 -7.23
N GLY A 21 -4.42 -14.38 -7.42
CA GLY A 21 -5.41 -14.84 -6.52
C GLY A 21 -5.54 -16.37 -6.47
N TYR A 22 -5.64 -17.03 -7.63
CA TYR A 22 -5.71 -18.50 -7.70
C TYR A 22 -4.47 -19.15 -7.05
N LYS A 23 -3.28 -18.60 -7.31
CA LYS A 23 -2.04 -19.03 -6.66
C LYS A 23 -2.10 -18.88 -5.13
N SER A 24 -2.68 -17.78 -4.64
CA SER A 24 -2.90 -17.58 -3.20
C SER A 24 -3.87 -18.62 -2.61
N PHE A 25 -4.94 -18.94 -3.34
CA PHE A 25 -5.89 -19.98 -2.96
C PHE A 25 -5.20 -21.35 -2.85
N LEU A 26 -4.35 -21.72 -3.83
CA LEU A 26 -3.56 -22.96 -3.82
C LEU A 26 -2.64 -23.03 -2.59
N TYR A 27 -1.94 -21.94 -2.25
CA TYR A 27 -1.11 -21.93 -1.04
C TYR A 27 -1.91 -22.27 0.22
N ARG A 28 -3.16 -21.78 0.31
CA ARG A 28 -4.03 -22.04 1.46
C ARG A 28 -4.58 -23.47 1.47
N THR A 29 -5.10 -23.94 0.34
CA THR A 29 -5.89 -25.19 0.29
C THR A 29 -5.06 -26.42 0.05
N SER A 30 -3.98 -26.34 -0.73
CA SER A 30 -3.16 -27.49 -1.12
C SER A 30 -1.76 -27.46 -0.47
N VAL A 31 -1.06 -26.33 -0.43
CA VAL A 31 0.31 -26.28 0.10
C VAL A 31 0.34 -26.39 1.62
N ARG A 32 -0.44 -25.56 2.34
CA ARG A 32 -0.46 -25.57 3.81
C ARG A 32 -1.07 -26.85 4.41
N THR A 33 -2.00 -27.49 3.71
CA THR A 33 -2.68 -28.71 4.17
C THR A 33 -1.92 -30.00 3.83
N ALA A 34 -0.92 -29.93 2.94
CA ALA A 34 -0.19 -31.10 2.47
C ALA A 34 0.67 -31.72 3.59
N ASN A 35 0.25 -32.91 4.02
CA ASN A 35 0.90 -33.69 5.08
C ASN A 35 1.93 -34.72 4.58
N SER A 36 2.07 -34.90 3.26
CA SER A 36 3.06 -35.82 2.67
C SER A 36 3.92 -35.15 1.61
N GLN A 37 5.11 -35.70 1.38
CA GLN A 37 6.06 -35.16 0.40
C GLN A 37 5.47 -35.15 -1.02
N THR A 38 4.79 -36.23 -1.44
CA THR A 38 4.16 -36.31 -2.76
C THR A 38 3.05 -35.28 -2.93
N LYS A 39 2.23 -35.05 -1.90
CA LYS A 39 1.18 -34.02 -1.93
C LYS A 39 1.77 -32.62 -2.00
N LYS A 40 2.88 -32.37 -1.28
CA LYS A 40 3.62 -31.11 -1.36
C LYS A 40 4.17 -30.87 -2.77
N LEU A 41 4.80 -31.87 -3.38
CA LEU A 41 5.33 -31.73 -4.74
C LEU A 41 4.23 -31.40 -5.75
N ARG A 42 3.09 -32.10 -5.70
CA ARG A 42 1.94 -31.79 -6.57
C ARG A 42 1.38 -30.40 -6.34
N SER A 43 1.22 -29.97 -5.09
CA SER A 43 0.72 -28.63 -4.79
C SER A 43 1.69 -27.53 -5.25
N PHE A 44 3.01 -27.78 -5.22
CA PHE A 44 3.99 -26.87 -5.81
C PHE A 44 3.95 -26.86 -7.34
N ASP A 45 3.69 -27.99 -8.00
CA ASP A 45 3.47 -28.05 -9.46
C ASP A 45 2.27 -27.21 -9.90
N ASP A 46 1.15 -27.29 -9.16
CA ASP A 46 -0.03 -26.46 -9.41
C ASP A 46 0.29 -24.96 -9.25
N VAL A 47 1.07 -24.62 -8.21
CA VAL A 47 1.53 -23.26 -7.96
C VAL A 47 2.46 -22.75 -9.07
N GLN A 48 3.35 -23.59 -9.59
CA GLN A 48 4.24 -23.24 -10.71
C GLN A 48 3.44 -23.02 -12.00
N THR A 49 2.42 -23.83 -12.24
CA THR A 49 1.53 -23.67 -13.40
C THR A 49 0.78 -22.33 -13.33
N ALA A 50 0.25 -21.98 -12.15
CA ALA A 50 -0.36 -20.68 -11.92
C ALA A 50 0.65 -19.53 -12.12
N ASP A 51 1.87 -19.68 -11.63
CA ASP A 51 2.94 -18.68 -11.77
C ASP A 51 3.34 -18.45 -13.24
N ALA A 52 3.46 -19.52 -14.02
CA ALA A 52 3.72 -19.42 -15.45
C ALA A 52 2.61 -18.65 -16.19
N GLY A 53 1.35 -18.88 -15.82
CA GLY A 53 0.20 -18.13 -16.33
C GLY A 53 0.27 -16.64 -16.00
N ILE A 54 0.62 -16.28 -14.75
CA ILE A 54 0.80 -14.89 -14.32
C ILE A 54 1.91 -14.22 -15.14
N LEU A 55 3.06 -14.87 -15.27
CA LEU A 55 4.21 -14.32 -16.00
C LEU A 55 3.93 -14.16 -17.50
N SER A 56 3.17 -15.08 -18.09
CA SER A 56 2.75 -14.97 -19.49
C SER A 56 1.87 -13.74 -19.70
N ASN A 57 0.85 -13.55 -18.86
CA ASN A 57 -0.05 -12.38 -18.95
C ASN A 57 0.69 -11.07 -18.64
N ALA A 58 1.63 -11.06 -17.71
CA ALA A 58 2.48 -9.90 -17.45
C ALA A 58 3.33 -9.51 -18.67
N ARG A 59 3.83 -10.48 -19.44
CA ARG A 59 4.52 -10.20 -20.72
C ARG A 59 3.58 -9.63 -21.77
N VAL A 60 2.36 -10.15 -21.88
CA VAL A 60 1.33 -9.59 -22.78
C VAL A 60 1.04 -8.13 -22.42
N TYR A 61 0.91 -7.83 -21.13
CA TYR A 61 0.75 -6.46 -20.65
C TYR A 61 1.93 -5.56 -21.07
N GLU A 62 3.18 -5.96 -20.78
CA GLU A 62 4.36 -5.14 -21.08
C GLU A 62 4.54 -4.90 -22.58
N THR A 63 4.31 -5.93 -23.40
CA THR A 63 4.35 -5.78 -24.87
C THR A 63 3.25 -4.86 -25.39
N ALA A 64 2.02 -4.99 -24.88
CA ALA A 64 0.91 -4.11 -25.24
C ALA A 64 1.20 -2.66 -24.81
N ARG A 65 1.73 -2.46 -23.61
CA ARG A 65 2.15 -1.15 -23.08
C ARG A 65 3.24 -0.52 -23.95
N ALA A 66 4.30 -1.26 -24.28
CA ALA A 66 5.36 -0.77 -25.16
C ALA A 66 4.83 -0.35 -26.53
N SER A 67 3.93 -1.15 -27.12
CA SER A 67 3.28 -0.79 -28.40
C SER A 67 2.39 0.44 -28.29
N LEU A 68 1.66 0.61 -27.18
CA LEU A 68 0.80 1.77 -26.95
C LEU A 68 1.63 3.05 -26.84
N LEU A 69 2.74 3.02 -26.12
CA LEU A 69 3.63 4.17 -25.96
C LEU A 69 4.25 4.63 -27.29
N GLN A 70 4.50 3.70 -28.22
CA GLN A 70 5.00 4.02 -29.56
C GLN A 70 3.97 4.69 -30.47
N LEU A 71 2.67 4.62 -30.14
CA LEU A 71 1.60 5.25 -30.92
C LEU A 71 1.41 6.74 -30.60
N TYR A 72 2.08 7.26 -29.57
CA TYR A 72 2.04 8.69 -29.21
C TYR A 72 3.16 9.43 -29.91
N ASP A 73 2.84 10.60 -30.48
CA ASP A 73 3.82 11.50 -31.08
C ASP A 73 4.16 12.63 -30.10
N PRO A 74 5.39 12.70 -29.54
CA PRO A 74 5.80 13.76 -28.62
C PRO A 74 5.77 15.16 -29.22
N SER A 75 5.69 15.28 -30.55
CA SER A 75 5.65 16.55 -31.28
C SER A 75 4.31 17.27 -31.16
N HIS A 76 3.25 16.53 -30.81
CA HIS A 76 1.88 17.06 -30.69
C HIS A 76 1.52 17.29 -29.21
N PRO A 77 1.11 18.51 -28.82
CA PRO A 77 0.87 18.85 -27.41
C PRO A 77 -0.32 18.08 -26.80
N GLU A 78 -1.38 17.82 -27.56
CA GLU A 78 -2.53 17.02 -27.09
C GLU A 78 -2.14 15.56 -26.79
N ASP A 79 -1.26 14.99 -27.62
CA ASP A 79 -0.74 13.63 -27.44
C ASP A 79 0.17 13.53 -26.20
N ALA A 80 0.87 14.62 -25.84
CA ALA A 80 1.72 14.65 -24.65
C ALA A 80 0.89 14.57 -23.34
N GLU A 81 -0.21 15.32 -23.26
CA GLU A 81 -1.13 15.26 -22.10
C GLU A 81 -1.81 13.89 -21.99
N GLU A 82 -2.27 13.32 -23.10
CA GLU A 82 -2.84 11.96 -23.13
C GLU A 82 -1.82 10.90 -22.72
N LEU A 83 -0.56 11.03 -23.16
CA LEU A 83 0.52 10.11 -22.82
C LEU A 83 0.82 10.14 -21.31
N GLU A 84 0.84 11.32 -20.70
CA GLU A 84 1.03 11.47 -19.25
C GLU A 84 -0.09 10.78 -18.47
N SER A 85 -1.35 11.03 -18.83
CA SER A 85 -2.51 10.40 -18.18
C SER A 85 -2.49 8.86 -18.35
N THR A 86 -2.13 8.38 -19.54
CA THR A 86 -2.03 6.95 -19.86
C THR A 86 -0.91 6.29 -19.08
N THR A 87 0.24 6.94 -18.96
CA THR A 87 1.41 6.41 -18.22
C THR A 87 1.17 6.43 -16.72
N ALA A 88 0.44 7.43 -16.21
CA ALA A 88 0.02 7.49 -14.81
C ALA A 88 -0.94 6.34 -14.45
N ARG A 89 -1.85 6.00 -15.37
CA ARG A 89 -2.80 4.88 -15.23
C ARG A 89 -2.14 3.51 -15.42
N PHE A 90 -1.33 3.33 -16.46
CA PHE A 90 -0.71 2.07 -16.86
C PHE A 90 0.80 2.08 -16.61
N ARG A 91 1.18 1.71 -15.38
CA ARG A 91 2.56 1.72 -14.91
C ARG A 91 3.29 0.41 -15.27
N PRO A 92 4.63 0.38 -15.32
CA PRO A 92 5.36 -0.86 -15.52
C PRO A 92 5.06 -1.88 -14.39
N LEU A 93 5.01 -3.17 -14.74
CA LEU A 93 4.90 -4.28 -13.79
C LEU A 93 6.29 -4.70 -13.32
N LEU A 94 6.54 -4.57 -12.01
CA LEU A 94 7.75 -5.10 -11.41
C LEU A 94 7.56 -6.56 -10.99
N ARG A 95 8.64 -7.33 -10.91
CA ARG A 95 8.57 -8.70 -10.39
C ARG A 95 8.07 -8.75 -8.94
N SER A 96 8.38 -7.72 -8.15
CA SER A 96 7.84 -7.55 -6.79
C SER A 96 6.32 -7.49 -6.78
N ASP A 97 5.72 -6.90 -7.82
CA ASP A 97 4.27 -6.69 -7.91
C ASP A 97 3.51 -7.99 -8.21
N LEU A 98 4.19 -8.97 -8.80
CA LEU A 98 3.63 -10.29 -9.11
C LEU A 98 3.79 -11.28 -7.94
N THR A 99 4.42 -10.87 -6.84
CA THR A 99 4.58 -11.75 -5.68
C THR A 99 3.26 -11.99 -4.98
N VAL A 100 3.00 -13.26 -4.67
CA VAL A 100 1.78 -13.65 -3.99
C VAL A 100 1.92 -13.37 -2.51
N ASN A 101 1.10 -12.44 -2.01
CA ASN A 101 0.98 -12.21 -0.59
C ASN A 101 -0.28 -12.91 -0.06
N THR A 102 -0.13 -14.14 0.40
CA THR A 102 -1.25 -14.97 0.90
C THR A 102 -1.99 -14.31 2.07
N ALA A 103 -1.29 -13.50 2.86
CA ALA A 103 -1.88 -12.77 3.98
C ALA A 103 -2.90 -11.73 3.48
N ILE A 104 -2.79 -11.30 2.21
CA ILE A 104 -3.70 -10.32 1.67
C ILE A 104 -5.11 -10.89 1.44
N ILE A 105 -5.24 -12.17 1.10
CA ILE A 105 -6.57 -12.76 0.86
C ILE A 105 -7.24 -13.15 2.18
N GLU A 106 -6.44 -13.37 3.23
CA GLU A 106 -6.93 -13.76 4.53
C GLU A 106 -7.41 -12.53 5.33
N SER A 107 -8.73 -12.34 5.38
CA SER A 107 -9.37 -11.23 6.11
C SER A 107 -9.04 -11.22 7.60
N SER A 108 -8.76 -12.39 8.19
CA SER A 108 -8.44 -12.59 9.61
C SER A 108 -6.99 -12.29 9.99
N THR A 109 -6.08 -12.08 9.02
CA THR A 109 -4.68 -11.86 9.34
C THR A 109 -4.45 -10.44 9.88
N ARG A 110 -4.01 -10.36 11.14
CA ARG A 110 -3.66 -9.10 11.82
C ARG A 110 -2.25 -8.64 11.44
N GLY A 111 -1.96 -7.35 11.65
CA GLY A 111 -0.62 -6.79 11.42
C GLY A 111 -0.29 -6.44 9.96
N LEU A 112 -1.30 -6.40 9.09
CA LEU A 112 -1.13 -6.11 7.66
C LEU A 112 -1.38 -4.65 7.30
N SER A 113 -1.38 -3.73 8.28
CA SER A 113 -1.66 -2.29 8.06
C SER A 113 -0.73 -1.69 7.00
N ASN A 114 0.53 -2.14 6.98
CA ASN A 114 1.60 -1.62 6.14
C ASN A 114 1.76 -2.38 4.82
N LEU A 115 0.94 -3.41 4.56
CA LEU A 115 1.00 -4.11 3.29
C LEU A 115 0.33 -3.29 2.20
N HIS A 116 1.14 -2.86 1.23
CA HIS A 116 0.68 -2.18 0.03
C HIS A 116 0.42 -3.18 -1.09
N LEU A 117 -0.73 -3.04 -1.73
CA LEU A 117 -1.03 -3.75 -2.94
C LEU A 117 -0.39 -3.01 -4.12
N PRO A 118 0.07 -3.75 -5.13
CA PRO A 118 0.48 -3.16 -6.40
C PRO A 118 -0.59 -2.23 -6.99
N TRP A 119 -0.14 -1.21 -7.71
CA TRP A 119 -1.00 -0.18 -8.31
C TRP A 119 -2.14 -0.77 -9.17
N PHE A 120 -1.90 -1.88 -9.85
CA PHE A 120 -2.88 -2.50 -10.74
C PHE A 120 -4.10 -3.08 -10.00
N TRP A 121 -4.08 -3.25 -8.67
CA TRP A 121 -5.25 -3.68 -7.91
C TRP A 121 -6.32 -2.61 -7.75
N TYR A 122 -5.93 -1.34 -7.89
CA TYR A 122 -6.83 -0.18 -7.73
C TYR A 122 -7.40 0.32 -9.05
N LEU A 123 -6.95 -0.24 -10.17
CA LEU A 123 -7.51 0.09 -11.48
C LEU A 123 -8.89 -0.54 -11.63
N ASP A 124 -9.88 0.30 -11.91
CA ASP A 124 -11.19 -0.14 -12.39
C ASP A 124 -10.99 -0.90 -13.71
N GLY A 125 -11.07 -2.22 -13.61
CA GLY A 125 -11.16 -3.10 -14.76
C GLY A 125 -12.63 -3.36 -14.92
N GLY A 126 -13.24 -2.84 -15.99
CA GLY A 126 -14.67 -2.95 -16.30
C GLY A 126 -15.17 -4.38 -16.55
N SER A 127 -14.72 -5.35 -15.76
CA SER A 127 -15.30 -6.68 -15.71
C SER A 127 -16.67 -6.55 -15.08
N SER A 128 -17.71 -6.58 -15.92
CA SER A 128 -19.05 -6.94 -15.51
C SER A 128 -18.95 -8.26 -14.75
N ALA A 129 -19.10 -8.19 -13.43
CA ALA A 129 -18.87 -9.32 -12.55
C ALA A 129 -19.88 -10.41 -12.85
N ALA A 130 -19.40 -11.56 -13.33
CA ALA A 130 -20.14 -12.80 -13.16
C ALA A 130 -20.14 -13.13 -11.66
N ASP A 131 -21.33 -13.09 -11.09
CA ASP A 131 -21.65 -13.09 -9.67
C ASP A 131 -21.08 -14.32 -8.91
N GLY A 132 -20.51 -14.11 -7.72
CA GLY A 132 -20.21 -15.18 -6.75
C GLY A 132 -18.86 -15.94 -6.86
N SER A 133 -17.93 -15.54 -7.72
CA SER A 133 -16.60 -16.17 -7.81
C SER A 133 -15.68 -15.81 -6.63
N TRP A 134 -14.73 -16.68 -6.30
CA TRP A 134 -13.69 -16.45 -5.29
C TRP A 134 -12.88 -15.15 -5.52
N THR A 135 -12.86 -14.67 -6.77
CA THR A 135 -12.27 -13.40 -7.19
C THR A 135 -13.01 -12.19 -6.63
N ASP A 136 -14.33 -12.28 -6.44
CA ASP A 136 -15.15 -11.19 -5.88
C ASP A 136 -14.82 -10.94 -4.41
N GLU A 137 -14.70 -12.00 -3.61
CA GLU A 137 -14.25 -11.88 -2.21
C GLU A 137 -12.84 -11.29 -2.14
N MET A 138 -11.95 -11.64 -3.08
CA MET A 138 -10.63 -11.03 -3.16
C MET A 138 -10.72 -9.52 -3.43
N TYR A 139 -11.51 -9.09 -4.41
CA TYR A 139 -11.73 -7.66 -4.68
C TYR A 139 -12.38 -6.94 -3.49
N ARG A 140 -13.35 -7.57 -2.82
CA ARG A 140 -13.99 -7.03 -1.62
C ARG A 140 -12.99 -6.80 -0.49
N VAL A 141 -12.13 -7.79 -0.19
CA VAL A 141 -11.10 -7.66 0.87
C VAL A 141 -10.07 -6.59 0.52
N VAL A 142 -9.65 -6.53 -0.75
CA VAL A 142 -8.74 -5.49 -1.25
C VAL A 142 -9.36 -4.10 -1.09
N TRP A 143 -10.61 -3.94 -1.51
CA TRP A 143 -11.35 -2.69 -1.40
C TRP A 143 -11.54 -2.27 0.06
N LEU A 144 -12.01 -3.17 0.93
CA LEU A 144 -12.21 -2.90 2.36
C LEU A 144 -10.93 -2.40 3.04
N ARG A 145 -9.77 -2.96 2.66
CA ARG A 145 -8.49 -2.51 3.22
C ARG A 145 -8.02 -1.17 2.66
N GLY A 146 -8.23 -0.93 1.37
CA GLY A 146 -8.01 0.39 0.77
C GLY A 146 -8.87 1.45 1.46
N TYR A 147 -10.14 1.15 1.68
CA TYR A 147 -11.09 2.02 2.36
C TYR A 147 -10.72 2.26 3.83
N ALA A 148 -10.40 1.21 4.59
CA ALA A 148 -9.96 1.34 5.98
C ALA A 148 -8.67 2.17 6.12
N ARG A 149 -7.76 2.07 5.14
CA ARG A 149 -6.55 2.91 5.10
C ARG A 149 -6.90 4.37 4.85
N LYS A 150 -7.78 4.64 3.88
CA LYS A 150 -8.25 6.00 3.59
C LYS A 150 -8.89 6.62 4.84
N LEU A 151 -9.76 5.89 5.54
CA LEU A 151 -10.38 6.35 6.78
C LEU A 151 -9.33 6.66 7.86
N ARG A 152 -8.34 5.77 8.06
CA ARG A 152 -7.25 6.01 9.03
C ARG A 152 -6.45 7.25 8.67
N TRP A 153 -6.12 7.46 7.40
CA TRP A 153 -5.40 8.66 6.98
C TRP A 153 -6.20 9.93 7.22
N GLU A 154 -7.52 9.90 7.02
CA GLU A 154 -8.38 11.04 7.39
C GLU A 154 -8.36 11.32 8.89
N GLU A 155 -8.39 10.27 9.72
CA GLU A 155 -8.25 10.40 11.17
C GLU A 155 -6.86 10.95 11.54
N GLU A 156 -5.78 10.40 10.98
CA GLU A 156 -4.39 10.82 11.22
C GLU A 156 -4.17 12.29 10.88
N VAL A 157 -4.75 12.80 9.78
CA VAL A 157 -4.64 14.24 9.44
C VAL A 157 -5.24 15.12 10.54
N VAL A 158 -6.39 14.75 11.08
CA VAL A 158 -7.02 15.49 12.19
C VAL A 158 -6.20 15.33 13.48
N LEU A 159 -5.72 14.13 13.77
CA LEU A 159 -4.93 13.85 14.96
C LEU A 159 -3.59 14.58 14.97
N VAL A 160 -2.86 14.61 13.85
CA VAL A 160 -1.56 15.30 13.74
C VAL A 160 -1.70 16.77 14.09
N TYR A 161 -2.73 17.45 13.58
CA TYR A 161 -2.98 18.85 13.93
C TYR A 161 -3.22 19.04 15.44
N LEU A 162 -4.06 18.19 16.04
CA LEU A 162 -4.33 18.24 17.48
C LEU A 162 -3.09 17.87 18.31
N GLU A 163 -2.25 16.95 17.83
CA GLU A 163 -1.00 16.56 18.47
C GLU A 163 0.03 17.68 18.43
N MET A 164 0.12 18.45 17.34
CA MET A 164 0.99 19.64 17.27
C MET A 164 0.60 20.68 18.33
N LEU A 165 -0.70 21.00 18.46
CA LEU A 165 -1.19 21.91 19.50
C LEU A 165 -0.92 21.36 20.91
N ARG A 166 -1.20 20.07 21.13
CA ARG A 166 -0.94 19.41 22.42
C ARG A 166 0.55 19.38 22.74
N MET A 167 1.42 19.32 21.74
CA MET A 167 2.87 19.33 21.92
C MET A 167 3.33 20.69 22.45
N GLU A 168 2.83 21.80 21.89
CA GLU A 168 3.12 23.14 22.40
C GLU A 168 2.66 23.29 23.86
N GLU A 169 1.44 22.88 24.17
CA GLU A 169 0.91 22.90 25.54
C GLU A 169 1.71 21.98 26.49
N ALA A 170 2.23 20.86 25.99
CA ALA A 170 3.08 19.97 26.76
C ALA A 170 4.46 20.58 27.05
N LEU A 171 5.04 21.29 26.09
CA LEU A 171 6.29 22.03 26.28
C LEU A 171 6.11 23.18 27.28
N GLU A 172 4.97 23.87 27.24
CA GLU A 172 4.62 24.89 28.25
C GLU A 172 4.49 24.29 29.64
N ARG A 173 3.64 23.27 29.78
CA ARG A 173 3.40 22.60 31.06
C ARG A 173 4.69 22.02 31.66
N THR A 174 5.56 21.45 30.84
CA THR A 174 6.86 20.94 31.31
C THR A 174 7.78 22.05 31.74
N THR A 175 7.76 23.20 31.05
CA THR A 175 8.48 24.41 31.48
C THR A 175 8.01 24.84 32.88
N GLU A 176 6.70 25.00 33.08
CA GLU A 176 6.11 25.38 34.38
C GLU A 176 6.51 24.41 35.50
N VAL A 177 6.45 23.10 35.25
CA VAL A 177 6.86 22.07 36.23
C VAL A 177 8.32 22.25 36.64
N TRP A 178 9.22 22.57 35.72
CA TRP A 178 10.62 22.82 36.04
C TRP A 178 10.85 24.14 36.77
N GLU A 179 10.05 25.18 36.48
CA GLU A 179 10.09 26.44 37.21
C GLU A 179 9.63 26.29 38.66
N THR A 180 8.51 25.60 38.89
CA THR A 180 8.06 25.29 40.25
C THR A 180 9.11 24.49 41.02
N ARG A 181 9.73 23.49 40.38
CA ARG A 181 10.83 22.72 41.01
C ARG A 181 12.08 23.53 41.32
N SER A 182 12.33 24.61 40.58
CA SER A 182 13.42 25.54 40.86
C SER A 182 13.09 26.39 42.09
N GLN A 183 11.85 26.91 42.16
CA GLN A 183 11.37 27.75 43.27
C GLN A 183 11.26 26.98 44.58
N ASP A 184 10.83 25.71 44.54
CA ASP A 184 10.64 24.88 45.73
C ASP A 184 11.96 24.28 46.28
N ASN A 185 13.06 24.39 45.54
CA ASN A 185 14.33 23.78 45.94
C ASN A 185 15.18 24.70 46.82
N VAL A 186 15.47 24.22 48.04
CA VAL A 186 16.37 24.92 48.98
C VAL A 186 17.84 24.82 48.55
N ASN A 187 18.20 23.78 47.79
CA ASN A 187 19.57 23.59 47.32
C ASN A 187 19.82 24.35 46.00
N THR A 188 20.71 25.33 46.05
CA THR A 188 21.08 26.20 44.93
C THR A 188 21.56 25.45 43.69
N GLY A 189 22.23 24.29 43.87
CA GLY A 189 22.67 23.45 42.75
C GLY A 189 21.51 22.84 41.97
N TYR A 190 20.55 22.24 42.68
CA TYR A 190 19.36 21.65 42.06
C TYR A 190 18.41 22.70 41.48
N ALA A 191 18.29 23.87 42.14
CA ALA A 191 17.54 25.01 41.60
C ALA A 191 18.12 25.48 40.26
N SER A 192 19.45 25.72 40.18
CA SER A 192 20.10 26.17 38.95
C SER A 192 20.00 25.16 37.80
N TRP A 193 20.01 23.85 38.10
CA TRP A 193 19.78 22.81 37.10
C TRP A 193 18.33 22.78 36.61
N ALA A 194 17.35 22.92 37.52
CA ALA A 194 15.93 23.00 37.16
C ALA A 194 15.63 24.23 36.29
N GLU A 195 16.23 25.37 36.60
CA GLU A 195 16.13 26.60 35.80
C GLU A 195 16.70 26.40 34.38
N ARG A 196 17.85 25.72 34.26
CA ARG A 196 18.40 25.35 32.95
C ARG A 196 17.45 24.43 32.16
N GLN A 197 16.78 23.49 32.82
CA GLN A 197 15.80 22.62 32.17
C GLN A 197 14.58 23.43 31.71
N ALA A 198 14.03 24.31 32.55
CA ALA A 198 12.93 25.20 32.17
C ALA A 198 13.29 26.05 30.93
N HIS A 199 14.49 26.62 30.89
CA HIS A 199 14.97 27.37 29.73
C HIS A 199 15.05 26.50 28.47
N LEU A 200 15.52 25.26 28.57
CA LEU A 200 15.59 24.34 27.43
C LEU A 200 14.18 24.06 26.87
N TRP A 201 13.23 23.69 27.71
CA TRP A 201 11.86 23.40 27.27
C TRP A 201 11.16 24.62 26.66
N ARG A 202 11.40 25.81 27.22
CA ARG A 202 10.95 27.08 26.65
C ARG A 202 11.55 27.35 25.27
N SER A 203 12.86 27.10 25.10
CA SER A 203 13.53 27.27 23.82
C SER A 203 12.98 26.30 22.76
N LEU A 204 12.69 25.05 23.14
CA LEU A 204 12.05 24.08 22.23
C LEU A 204 10.67 24.55 21.80
N ARG A 205 9.87 25.12 22.71
CA ARG A 205 8.56 25.69 22.37
C ARG A 205 8.67 26.86 21.39
N SER A 206 9.66 27.74 21.56
CA SER A 206 9.84 28.87 20.62
C SER A 206 10.26 28.46 19.21
N HIS A 207 10.66 27.20 19.02
CA HIS A 207 11.06 26.62 17.75
C HIS A 207 10.09 25.53 17.24
N ALA A 208 9.01 25.24 17.97
CA ALA A 208 7.94 24.35 17.57
C ALA A 208 6.95 25.10 16.65
#